data_AF-A0A1M7T5A1-F1
#
_entry.id   AF-A0A1M7T5A1-F1
#
_cell.length_a   1.000
_cell.length_b   1.000
_cell.length_c   1.000
_cell.angle_alpha   90.00
_cell.angle_beta   90.00
_cell.angle_gamma   90.00
#
_symmetry.space_group_name_H-M   'P 1'
#
loop_
_entity.id
_entity.type
_entity.pdbx_description
1 polymer ?
#
loop_
_entity_poly.entity_id
_entity_poly.type
_entity_poly.pdbx_seq_one_letter_code
_entity_poly.pdbx_strand_id
1 'polypeptide(L)'
;MVDSILLDSENEYVNPIFAFDELEQVDGLLQKRMLLDIMTYLPDEVLTKTDRATMKYSLEMRTPLLNQQVMEYSFRIPIEYKYRNGEKKYILKDILSDFVPKEMIDRQKRDLVFL
;
A
#
# COMPACT_ATOMS: atom_id res chain seq x y z
N MET A 1 -1.49 8.32 15.93
CA MET A 1 -0.38 7.53 15.35
C MET A 1 -0.40 7.62 13.83
N VAL A 2 -1.52 7.32 13.16
CA VAL A 2 -1.67 7.63 11.72
C VAL A 2 -1.90 9.12 11.50
N ASP A 3 -2.74 9.75 12.34
CA ASP A 3 -2.95 11.22 12.36
C ASP A 3 -1.70 12.03 12.73
N SER A 4 -0.65 11.39 13.27
CA SER A 4 0.60 12.05 13.61
C SER A 4 1.70 11.81 12.58
N ILE A 5 1.45 10.96 11.57
CA ILE A 5 2.37 10.63 10.47
C ILE A 5 1.87 11.25 9.15
N LEU A 6 0.60 11.65 9.05
CA LEU A 6 0.05 12.18 7.79
C LEU A 6 -0.49 13.61 7.90
N LEU A 7 -0.52 14.19 9.10
CA LEU A 7 -1.03 15.53 9.33
C LEU A 7 -0.04 16.30 10.21
N ASP A 8 0.59 17.30 9.60
CA ASP A 8 1.26 18.34 10.38
C ASP A 8 0.19 19.23 11.04
N SER A 9 0.59 19.92 12.11
CA SER A 9 -0.26 20.71 13.01
C SER A 9 -1.15 21.78 12.34
N GLU A 10 -0.96 22.06 11.04
CA GLU A 10 -1.75 23.01 10.23
C GLU A 10 -2.55 22.38 9.08
N ASN A 11 -2.67 21.05 9.00
CA ASN A 11 -3.58 20.38 8.03
C ASN A 11 -3.25 20.69 6.56
N GLU A 12 -1.97 20.84 6.23
CA GLU A 12 -1.46 21.00 4.86
C GLU A 12 -0.77 19.70 4.39
N TYR A 13 -0.86 19.39 3.10
CA TYR A 13 -0.30 18.18 2.50
C TYR A 13 1.20 18.07 2.82
N VAL A 14 1.61 16.98 3.47
CA VAL A 14 3.01 16.70 3.79
C VAL A 14 3.82 16.68 2.50
N ASN A 15 4.66 17.70 2.32
CA ASN A 15 5.61 17.78 1.21
C ASN A 15 6.56 16.57 1.32
N PRO A 16 6.83 15.78 0.26
CA PRO A 16 7.64 14.56 0.35
C PRO A 16 9.08 14.78 0.86
N ILE A 17 9.55 16.03 0.90
CA ILE A 17 10.82 16.42 1.55
C ILE A 17 10.75 16.28 3.09
N PHE A 18 9.58 16.45 3.72
CA PHE A 18 9.37 16.31 5.17
C PHE A 18 9.12 14.86 5.63
N ALA A 19 8.87 13.93 4.70
CA ALA A 19 8.65 12.52 5.00
C ALA A 19 9.87 11.80 5.62
N PHE A 20 11.07 12.37 5.48
CA PHE A 20 12.29 11.75 6.01
C PHE A 20 12.35 11.71 7.54
N ASP A 21 11.79 12.74 8.21
CA ASP A 21 11.76 12.81 9.68
C ASP A 21 10.81 11.75 10.27
N GLU A 22 9.75 11.40 9.55
CA GLU A 22 8.80 10.34 9.92
C GLU A 22 9.38 8.94 9.69
N LEU A 23 10.23 8.78 8.67
CA LEU A 23 10.94 7.53 8.40
C LEU A 23 11.95 7.18 9.49
N GLU A 24 12.46 8.15 10.26
CA GLU A 24 13.32 7.87 11.41
C GLU A 24 12.58 7.15 12.53
N GLN A 25 11.28 7.43 12.70
CA GLN A 25 10.45 6.89 13.78
C GLN A 25 9.94 5.47 13.53
N VAL A 26 10.09 4.96 12.30
CA VAL A 26 9.61 3.64 11.90
C VAL A 26 10.72 2.59 12.00
N ASP A 27 10.55 1.60 12.85
CA ASP A 27 11.51 0.51 12.95
C ASP A 27 11.39 -0.49 11.79
N GLY A 28 12.54 -0.80 11.17
CA GLY A 28 12.67 -1.83 10.13
C GLY A 28 12.64 -1.30 8.69
N LEU A 29 13.58 -1.79 7.87
CA LEU A 29 13.74 -1.37 6.47
C LEU A 29 12.49 -1.59 5.62
N LEU A 30 11.77 -2.70 5.86
CA LEU A 30 10.59 -3.05 5.07
C LEU A 30 9.43 -2.09 5.37
N GLN A 31 9.23 -1.72 6.63
CA GLN A 31 8.23 -0.76 7.07
C GLN A 31 8.54 0.64 6.53
N LYS A 32 9.81 1.08 6.58
CA LYS A 32 10.25 2.34 5.97
C LYS A 32 9.95 2.39 4.47
N ARG A 33 10.24 1.31 3.74
CA ARG A 33 9.91 1.22 2.30
C ARG A 33 8.41 1.29 2.03
N MET A 34 7.60 0.57 2.82
CA MET A 34 6.14 0.63 2.68
C MET A 34 5.60 2.04 2.94
N LEU A 35 6.13 2.75 3.95
CA LEU A 35 5.72 4.13 4.22
C LEU A 35 6.12 5.07 3.08
N LEU A 36 7.37 4.97 2.60
CA LEU A 36 7.85 5.75 1.47
C LEU A 36 6.99 5.53 0.21
N ASP A 37 6.64 4.28 -0.09
CA ASP A 37 5.76 3.94 -1.22
C ASP A 37 4.39 4.61 -1.09
N ILE A 38 3.82 4.68 0.12
CA ILE A 38 2.53 5.32 0.38
C ILE A 38 2.60 6.83 0.21
N MET A 39 3.69 7.47 0.66
CA MET A 39 3.84 8.91 0.64
C MET A 39 4.26 9.47 -0.73
N THR A 40 4.96 8.68 -1.54
CA THR A 40 5.55 9.16 -2.81
C THR A 40 4.98 8.41 -4.01
N TYR A 41 5.34 7.13 -4.15
CA TYR A 41 5.04 6.34 -5.34
C TYR A 41 3.53 6.16 -5.60
N LEU A 42 2.74 5.94 -4.55
CA LEU A 42 1.31 5.70 -4.66
C LEU A 42 0.54 6.93 -5.19
N PRO A 43 0.62 8.13 -4.56
CA PRO A 43 -0.08 9.32 -5.06
C PRO A 43 0.47 9.83 -6.40
N ASP A 44 1.79 9.91 -6.55
CA ASP A 44 2.41 10.58 -7.71
C ASP A 44 2.35 9.73 -8.98
N GLU A 45 2.57 8.42 -8.85
CA GLU A 45 2.71 7.54 -10.01
C GLU A 45 1.48 6.67 -10.21
N VAL A 46 1.08 5.88 -9.21
CA VAL A 46 0.07 4.82 -9.39
C VAL A 46 -1.35 5.38 -9.50
N LEU A 47 -1.77 6.19 -8.53
CA LEU A 47 -3.13 6.72 -8.46
C LEU A 47 -3.37 7.73 -9.58
N THR A 48 -2.44 8.66 -9.78
CA THR A 48 -2.53 9.67 -10.84
C THR A 48 -2.63 9.05 -12.24
N LYS A 49 -1.82 8.03 -12.55
CA LYS A 49 -1.89 7.37 -13.87
C LYS A 49 -3.19 6.62 -14.08
N THR A 50 -3.66 5.93 -13.03
CA THR A 50 -4.85 5.11 -13.17
C THR A 50 -6.10 5.97 -13.26
N ASP A 51 -6.17 7.06 -12.48
CA ASP A 51 -7.25 8.05 -12.57
C ASP A 51 -7.36 8.67 -13.98
N ARG A 52 -6.24 9.13 -14.56
CA ARG A 52 -6.23 9.64 -15.93
C ARG A 52 -6.65 8.59 -16.95
N ALA A 53 -6.23 7.35 -16.77
CA ALA A 53 -6.60 6.25 -17.66
C ALA A 53 -8.10 5.93 -17.60
N THR A 54 -8.71 5.95 -16.41
CA THR A 54 -10.14 5.66 -16.27
C THR A 54 -11.02 6.84 -16.68
N MET A 55 -10.64 8.07 -16.32
CA MET A 55 -11.37 9.28 -16.73
C MET A 55 -11.42 9.43 -18.25
N LYS A 56 -10.37 9.01 -18.98
CA LYS A 56 -10.37 8.98 -20.45
C LYS A 56 -11.55 8.20 -21.04
N TYR A 57 -12.06 7.21 -20.32
CA TYR A 57 -13.19 6.38 -20.73
C TYR A 57 -14.43 6.58 -19.85
N SER A 58 -14.50 7.69 -19.11
CA SER A 58 -15.61 7.99 -18.18
C SER A 58 -15.88 6.87 -17.16
N LEU A 59 -14.83 6.14 -16.77
CA LEU A 59 -14.89 5.11 -15.73
C LEU A 59 -14.44 5.69 -14.38
N GLU A 60 -15.18 5.37 -13.33
CA GLU A 60 -14.78 5.68 -11.97
C GLU A 60 -14.02 4.48 -11.38
N MET A 61 -12.74 4.66 -11.06
CA MET A 61 -11.98 3.64 -10.33
C MET A 61 -12.19 3.79 -8.82
N ARG A 62 -12.39 2.66 -8.14
CA ARG A 62 -12.36 2.56 -6.68
C ARG A 62 -11.14 1.73 -6.24
N THR A 63 -10.56 2.09 -5.09
CA THR A 63 -9.39 1.42 -4.51
C THR A 63 -9.69 0.89 -3.10
N PRO A 64 -10.43 -0.24 -2.95
CA PRO A 64 -10.91 -0.71 -1.64
C PRO A 64 -9.82 -0.94 -0.59
N LEU A 65 -8.62 -1.37 -1.03
CA LEU A 65 -7.48 -1.60 -0.13
C LEU A 65 -6.86 -0.31 0.42
N LEU A 66 -7.11 0.84 -0.23
CA LEU A 66 -6.67 2.16 0.24
C LEU A 66 -7.73 2.84 1.11
N ASN A 67 -8.81 2.15 1.48
CA ASN A 67 -9.76 2.71 2.44
C ASN A 67 -9.04 3.03 3.77
N GLN A 68 -9.37 4.18 4.36
CA GLN A 68 -8.75 4.67 5.59
C GLN A 68 -8.75 3.62 6.71
N GLN A 69 -9.88 2.96 6.97
CA GLN A 69 -9.99 1.95 8.03
C GLN A 69 -9.10 0.74 7.77
N VAL A 70 -8.99 0.32 6.51
CA VAL A 70 -8.15 -0.81 6.08
C VAL A 70 -6.67 -0.44 6.23
N MET A 71 -6.30 0.79 5.84
CA MET A 71 -4.93 1.30 5.96
C MET A 71 -4.50 1.44 7.42
N GLU A 72 -5.33 2.08 8.24
CA GLU A 72 -5.07 2.23 9.68
C GLU A 72 -4.89 0.88 10.38
N TYR A 73 -5.73 -0.10 10.04
CA TYR A 73 -5.58 -1.45 10.57
C TYR A 73 -4.30 -2.10 10.07
N SER A 74 -4.00 -2.00 8.76
CA SER A 74 -2.79 -2.54 8.16
C SER A 74 -1.52 -2.03 8.86
N PHE A 75 -1.43 -0.75 9.23
CA PHE A 75 -0.27 -0.21 9.94
C PHE A 75 -0.03 -0.82 11.33
N ARG A 76 -1.09 -1.29 12.01
CA ARG A 76 -1.00 -1.90 13.34
C ARG A 76 -0.60 -3.38 13.30
N ILE A 77 -0.70 -4.02 12.14
CA ILE A 77 -0.39 -5.45 11.98
C ILE A 77 1.14 -5.67 12.02
N PRO A 78 1.64 -6.61 12.85
CA PRO A 78 3.05 -6.98 12.88
C PRO A 78 3.55 -7.43 11.49
N ILE A 79 4.80 -7.11 11.19
CA ILE A 79 5.37 -7.37 9.86
C ILE A 79 5.36 -8.85 9.46
N GLU A 80 5.43 -9.76 10.44
CA GLU A 80 5.41 -11.21 10.25
C GLU A 80 4.12 -11.71 9.56
N TYR A 81 3.01 -10.99 9.70
CA TYR A 81 1.75 -11.31 9.00
C TYR A 81 1.72 -10.75 7.57
N LYS A 82 2.53 -9.74 7.26
CA LYS A 82 2.67 -9.18 5.90
C LYS A 82 3.70 -9.95 5.08
N TYR A 83 4.75 -10.44 5.74
CA TYR A 83 5.86 -11.18 5.17
C TYR A 83 6.28 -12.34 6.07
N ARG A 84 6.20 -13.58 5.56
CA ARG A 84 6.51 -14.80 6.32
C ARG A 84 7.25 -15.80 5.45
N ASN A 85 8.42 -16.29 5.88
CA ASN A 85 9.18 -17.35 5.19
C ASN A 85 9.43 -17.10 3.68
N GLY A 86 9.68 -15.85 3.28
CA GLY A 86 9.86 -15.50 1.86
C GLY A 86 8.54 -15.18 1.13
N GLU A 87 7.40 -15.47 1.74
CA GLU A 87 6.09 -15.16 1.17
C GLU A 87 5.65 -13.73 1.48
N LYS A 88 5.32 -13.00 0.41
CA LYS A 88 4.72 -11.67 0.47
C LYS A 88 3.20 -11.79 0.52
N LYS A 89 2.55 -10.78 1.13
CA LYS A 89 1.08 -10.68 1.24
C LYS A 89 0.47 -11.88 1.98
N TYR A 90 1.19 -12.40 2.98
CA TYR A 90 0.82 -13.64 3.68
C TYR A 90 -0.61 -13.58 4.25
N ILE A 91 -0.94 -12.56 5.05
CA ILE A 91 -2.29 -12.39 5.60
C ILE A 91 -3.39 -12.25 4.54
N LEU A 92 -3.10 -11.60 3.41
CA LEU A 92 -4.08 -11.48 2.33
C LEU A 92 -4.31 -12.82 1.63
N LYS A 93 -3.27 -13.63 1.45
CA LYS A 93 -3.39 -14.97 0.87
C LYS A 93 -4.16 -15.90 1.79
N ASP A 94 -3.91 -15.80 3.10
CA ASP A 94 -4.61 -16.58 4.13
C ASP A 94 -6.11 -16.29 4.10
N ILE A 95 -6.51 -15.00 4.14
CA ILE A 95 -7.91 -14.58 4.03
C ILE A 95 -8.53 -15.02 2.70
N LEU A 96 -7.80 -14.87 1.58
CA LEU A 96 -8.32 -15.24 0.26
C LEU A 96 -8.52 -16.75 0.09
N SER A 97 -7.85 -17.59 0.89
CA SER A 97 -7.96 -19.05 0.79
C SER A 97 -9.36 -19.57 1.05
N ASP A 98 -10.19 -18.81 1.77
CA ASP A 98 -11.60 -19.12 2.01
C ASP A 98 -12.52 -18.78 0.82
N PHE A 99 -12.08 -17.91 -0.09
CA PHE A 99 -12.94 -17.33 -1.14
C PHE A 99 -12.56 -17.75 -2.56
N VAL A 100 -11.30 -18.10 -2.83
CA VAL A 100 -10.82 -18.43 -4.17
C VAL A 100 -10.00 -19.72 -4.18
N PRO A 101 -9.98 -20.47 -5.31
CA PRO A 101 -9.21 -21.70 -5.41
C PRO A 101 -7.72 -21.47 -5.14
N LYS A 102 -7.11 -22.40 -4.41
CA LYS A 102 -5.70 -22.33 -3.98
C LYS A 102 -4.72 -22.11 -5.14
N GLU A 103 -5.00 -22.69 -6.30
CA GLU A 103 -4.22 -22.53 -7.53
C GLU A 103 -4.08 -21.06 -7.99
N MET A 104 -5.08 -20.22 -7.71
CA MET A 104 -5.03 -18.79 -8.04
C MET A 104 -4.18 -17.99 -7.04
N ILE A 105 -4.14 -18.42 -5.78
CA ILE A 105 -3.45 -17.74 -4.67
C ILE A 105 -1.94 -18.04 -4.69
N ASP A 106 -1.60 -19.32 -4.92
CA ASP A 106 -0.22 -19.80 -4.93
C ASP A 106 0.52 -19.46 -6.23
N ARG A 107 -0.18 -18.85 -7.19
CA ARG A 107 0.40 -18.40 -8.45
C ARG A 107 1.51 -17.38 -8.18
N GLN A 108 2.70 -17.68 -8.68
CA GLN A 108 3.83 -16.75 -8.62
C GLN A 108 3.47 -15.44 -9.34
N LYS A 109 3.88 -14.30 -8.75
CA LYS A 109 3.77 -12.99 -9.41
C LYS A 109 4.50 -13.09 -10.74
N ARG A 110 3.75 -12.99 -11.83
CA ARG A 110 4.31 -12.79 -13.18
C ARG A 110 4.38 -11.29 -13.40
N ASP A 111 5.54 -10.81 -13.78
CA ASP A 111 5.64 -9.47 -14.34
C ASP A 111 4.90 -9.45 -15.69
N LEU A 112 4.48 -8.26 -16.12
CA LEU A 112 3.81 -8.08 -17.40
C LEU A 112 4.82 -8.35 -18.53
N VAL A 113 4.90 -9.60 -18.99
CA VAL A 113 5.61 -9.95 -20.22
C VAL A 113 4.62 -9.83 -21.37
N PHE A 114 4.56 -8.62 -21.93
CA PHE A 114 4.12 -8.38 -23.30
C PHE A 114 5.15 -7.44 -23.93
N LEU A 115 6.32 -8.00 -24.24
CA LEU A 115 7.26 -7.70 -25.34
C LEU A 115 8.39 -8.73 -25.26
#